data_AF-A0A357ZHA8-F1
#
_entry.id   AF-A0A357ZHA8-F1
#
_cell.length_a   1.000
_cell.length_b   1.000
_cell.length_c   1.000
_cell.angle_alpha   90.00
_cell.angle_beta   90.00
_cell.angle_gamma   90.00
#
_symmetry.space_group_name_H-M   'P 1'
#
loop_
_entity.id
_entity.type
_entity.pdbx_description
1 polymer ?
#
loop_
_entity_poly.entity_id
_entity_poly.type
_entity_poly.pdbx_seq_one_letter_code
_entity_poly.pdbx_strand_id
1 'polypeptide(L)' 'CGAGLRKEPGEAVLRCVNPLCPAQRLRELAHFTSKAGLDIEGLGKKSIEQLLAAGLISGIA' A
#
# COMPACT_ATOMS: atom_id res chain seq x y z
N CYS A 1 7.12 9.28 -1.35
CA CYS A 1 7.48 9.77 0.00
C CYS A 1 8.84 10.48 0.05
N GLY A 2 9.54 10.70 -1.08
CA GLY A 2 10.85 11.36 -1.08
C GLY A 2 12.03 10.47 -0.65
N ALA A 3 11.79 9.24 -0.19
CA ALA A 3 12.86 8.30 0.12
C ALA A 3 13.62 7.83 -1.14
N GLY A 4 14.86 7.41 -0.94
CA GLY A 4 15.70 6.85 -1.99
C GLY A 4 15.03 5.68 -2.71
N LEU A 5 15.35 5.53 -3.99
CA LEU A 5 14.90 4.43 -4.83
C LEU A 5 16.05 3.44 -5.05
N ARG A 6 15.72 2.16 -5.09
CA ARG A 6 16.67 1.08 -5.39
C ARG A 6 16.23 0.32 -6.63
N LYS A 7 17.20 -0.07 -7.44
CA LYS A 7 17.06 -0.93 -8.62
C LYS A 7 17.90 -2.17 -8.37
N GLU A 8 17.32 -3.36 -8.40
CA GLU A 8 18.13 -4.58 -8.30
C GLU A 8 18.88 -4.84 -9.61
N PRO A 9 20.06 -5.46 -9.55
CA PRO A 9 20.80 -5.85 -10.74
C PRO A 9 19.94 -6.70 -11.69
N GLY A 10 19.86 -6.30 -12.96
CA GLY A 10 19.09 -7.02 -13.99
C GLY A 10 17.59 -6.69 -14.03
N GLU A 11 17.04 -5.96 -13.07
CA GLU A 11 15.63 -5.55 -13.12
C GLU A 11 15.43 -4.21 -13.84
N ALA A 12 14.31 -4.02 -14.54
CA ALA A 12 13.95 -2.73 -15.15
C ALA A 12 13.33 -1.75 -14.15
N VAL A 13 12.72 -2.25 -13.07
CA VAL A 13 11.83 -1.49 -12.18
C VAL A 13 12.60 -0.86 -11.02
N LEU A 14 12.31 0.41 -10.73
CA LEU A 14 12.74 1.11 -9.52
C LEU A 14 11.73 0.89 -8.40
N ARG A 15 12.20 0.56 -7.20
CA ARG A 15 11.36 0.40 -6.02
C ARG A 15 11.73 1.39 -4.93
N CYS A 16 10.71 1.84 -4.20
CA CYS A 16 10.90 2.61 -2.98
C CYS A 16 11.29 1.67 -1.84
N VAL A 17 12.39 1.96 -1.14
CA VAL A 17 12.88 1.11 -0.05
C VAL A 17 12.28 1.44 1.32
N ASN A 18 11.48 2.51 1.40
CA ASN A 18 10.89 2.93 2.67
C ASN A 18 9.69 2.03 3.04
N PRO A 19 9.78 1.22 4.10
CA PRO A 19 8.68 0.35 4.53
C PRO A 19 7.47 1.14 5.02
N LEU A 20 7.68 2.40 5.47
CA LEU A 20 6.63 3.31 5.91
C LEU A 20 6.10 4.21 4.78
N CYS A 21 6.38 3.88 3.51
CA CYS A 21 5.90 4.67 2.39
C CYS A 21 4.36 4.64 2.34
N PRO A 22 3.67 5.80 2.40
CA PRO A 22 2.20 5.85 2.39
C PRO A 22 1.58 5.18 1.16
N ALA A 23 2.23 5.31 0.00
CA ALA A 23 1.77 4.67 -1.23
C ALA A 23 1.92 3.15 -1.21
N GLN A 24 2.95 2.62 -0.53
CA GLN A 24 3.13 1.17 -0.37
C GLN A 24 2.07 0.62 0.59
N ARG A 25 1.87 1.28 1.73
CA ARG A 25 0.83 0.91 2.70
C ARG A 25 -0.57 0.91 2.10
N LEU A 26 -0.92 1.94 1.32
CA LEU A 26 -2.22 1.98 0.63
C LEU A 26 -2.38 0.82 -0.36
N ARG A 27 -1.33 0.52 -1.14
CA ARG A 27 -1.34 -0.60 -2.08
C ARG A 27 -1.50 -1.95 -1.36
N GLU A 28 -0.78 -2.12 -0.26
CA GLU A 28 -0.81 -3.33 0.56
C GLU A 28 -2.21 -3.59 1.12
N LEU A 29 -2.81 -2.58 1.77
CA LEU A 29 -4.20 -2.63 2.24
C LEU A 29 -5.18 -2.93 1.12
N ALA A 30 -5.06 -2.24 -0.03
CA ALA A 30 -5.95 -2.46 -1.16
C ALA A 30 -5.82 -3.87 -1.76
N HIS A 31 -4.62 -4.45 -1.76
CA HIS A 31 -4.42 -5.82 -2.20
C HIS A 31 -5.01 -6.82 -1.19
N PHE A 32 -4.76 -6.59 0.09
CA PHE A 32 -5.24 -7.43 1.19
C PHE A 32 -6.77 -7.52 1.23
N THR A 33 -7.46 -6.42 0.98
CA THR A 33 -8.94 -6.39 0.97
C THR A 33 -9.55 -6.78 -0.38
N SER A 34 -8.74 -6.93 -1.43
CA SER A 34 -9.22 -7.26 -2.77
C SER A 34 -9.84 -8.65 -2.86
N LYS A 35 -10.53 -8.93 -3.97
CA LYS A 35 -11.09 -10.25 -4.29
C LYS A 35 -10.06 -11.39 -4.29
N ALA A 36 -8.79 -11.09 -4.59
CA ALA A 36 -7.70 -12.07 -4.54
C ALA A 36 -7.06 -12.19 -3.15
N GLY A 37 -7.39 -11.29 -2.23
CA GLY A 37 -6.97 -11.30 -0.83
C GLY A 37 -8.06 -11.90 0.06
N LEU A 38 -8.55 -11.11 1.02
CA LEU A 38 -9.62 -11.51 1.93
C LEU A 38 -11.05 -11.30 1.38
N ASP A 39 -11.19 -10.78 0.17
CA ASP A 39 -12.48 -10.55 -0.50
C ASP A 39 -13.46 -9.71 0.35
N ILE A 40 -12.98 -8.58 0.87
CA ILE A 40 -13.80 -7.66 1.67
C ILE A 40 -14.52 -6.71 0.73
N GLU A 41 -15.73 -7.10 0.33
CA GLU A 41 -16.59 -6.27 -0.51
C GLU A 41 -16.86 -4.89 0.13
N GLY A 42 -16.89 -3.85 -0.70
CA GLY A 42 -17.08 -2.46 -0.26
C GLY A 42 -15.82 -1.76 0.28
N LEU A 43 -14.76 -2.51 0.62
CA LEU A 43 -13.51 -1.93 1.12
C LEU A 43 -12.49 -1.69 -0.02
N GLY A 44 -12.88 -0.83 -0.96
CA GLY A 44 -12.05 -0.43 -2.09
C GLY A 44 -11.02 0.66 -1.75
N LYS A 45 -10.14 0.96 -2.72
CA LYS A 45 -9.02 1.91 -2.57
C LYS A 45 -9.44 3.25 -1.96
N LYS A 46 -10.55 3.85 -2.42
CA LYS A 46 -11.02 5.17 -1.95
C LYS A 46 -11.44 5.14 -0.47
N SER A 47 -12.13 4.07 -0.05
CA SER A 47 -12.52 3.89 1.36
C SER A 47 -11.28 3.74 2.24
N ILE A 48 -10.27 2.99 1.79
CA ILE A 48 -9.01 2.82 2.51
C ILE A 48 -8.25 4.15 2.64
N GLU A 49 -8.18 4.95 1.58
CA GLU A 49 -7.58 6.30 1.62
C GLU A 49 -8.27 7.19 2.67
N GLN A 50 -9.59 7.17 2.74
CA GLN A 50 -10.37 7.93 3.72
C GLN A 50 -10.11 7.46 5.16
N LEU A 51 -10.07 6.15 5.39
CA LEU A 51 -9.80 5.58 6.71
C LEU A 51 -8.38 5.88 7.20
N LEU A 52 -7.39 5.84 6.29
CA LEU A 52 -6.01 6.25 6.58
C LEU A 52 -5.93 7.74 6.91
N ALA A 53 -6.60 8.59 6.13
CA ALA A 53 -6.62 10.04 6.35
C ALA A 53 -7.32 10.40 7.67
N ALA A 54 -8.35 9.66 8.06
CA ALA A 54 -9.05 9.81 9.34
C ALA A 54 -8.28 9.21 10.53
N GLY A 55 -7.14 8.54 10.30
CA GLY A 55 -6.36 7.90 11.36
C GLY A 55 -7.04 6.68 12.00
N LEU A 56 -8.06 6.12 11.36
CA LEU A 56 -8.84 4.99 11.89
C LEU A 56 -8.15 3.64 11.64
N ILE A 57 -7.27 3.58 10.64
CA ILE A 57 -6.44 2.41 10.34
C ILE A 57 -5.00 2.85 10.09
N SER A 58 -4.03 1.97 10.34
CA SER A 58 -2.60 2.27 10.19
C SER A 58 -1.83 1.27 9.34
N GLY A 59 -2.41 0.11 9.00
CA GLY A 59 -1.77 -0.96 8.24
C GLY A 59 -2.39 -2.32 8.56
N ILE A 60 -1.80 -3.38 8.03
CA ILE A 60 -2.09 -4.77 8.37
C ILE A 60 -0.99 -5.18 9.36
N ALA A 61 -1.36 -5.73 10.51
CA ALA A 61 -0.50 -5.89 11.70
C ALA A 61 0.79 -6.67 11.45
#